data_AF-A0A1B8FFI1-F1
#
_entry.id   AF-A0A1B8FFI1-F1
#
_cell.length_a   1.000
_cell.length_b   1.000
_cell.length_c   1.000
_cell.angle_alpha   90.00
_cell.angle_beta   90.00
_cell.angle_gamma   90.00
#
_symmetry.space_group_name_H-M   'P 1'
#
loop_
_entity.id
_entity.type
_entity.pdbx_description
1 polymer ?
#
loop_
_entity_poly.entity_id
_entity_poly.type
_entity_poly.pdbx_seq_one_letter_code
_entity_poly.pdbx_strand_id
1 'polypeptide(L)'
;MDDIQSTIDLTTAPNGFGTSRSILGMAIRSWGTTWKLQVLYSLLAEVVYEQSAPEESFFEVHLERYSTFMNLVFLQNLQDAPTIKPILNGNDITEVLILKSTGPFMKAALDGLIKWQFDYEGSSKDEAKGWLRTQREDLGIP
;
A
#
# COMPACT_ATOMS: atom_id res chain seq x y z
N MET A 1 -1.51 -3.70 -11.43
CA MET A 1 -1.90 -4.49 -10.24
C MET A 1 -0.59 -4.99 -9.72
N ASP A 2 -0.14 -4.49 -8.58
CA ASP A 2 1.19 -4.83 -8.08
C ASP A 2 1.14 -6.27 -7.58
N ASP A 3 1.99 -7.09 -8.18
CA ASP A 3 2.08 -8.50 -7.90
C ASP A 3 2.60 -8.73 -6.47
N ILE A 4 2.05 -9.75 -5.79
CA ILE A 4 2.35 -10.04 -4.38
C ILE A 4 3.82 -10.43 -4.22
N GLN A 5 4.34 -11.28 -5.10
CA GLN A 5 5.73 -11.74 -5.04
C GLN A 5 6.67 -10.56 -5.27
N SER A 6 6.40 -9.75 -6.30
CA SER A 6 7.17 -8.53 -6.60
C SER A 6 7.24 -7.57 -5.41
N THR A 7 6.12 -7.40 -4.68
CA THR A 7 6.09 -6.53 -3.48
C THR A 7 6.87 -7.14 -2.32
N ILE A 8 6.81 -8.46 -2.14
CA ILE A 8 7.59 -9.17 -1.13
C ILE A 8 9.09 -9.05 -1.40
N ASP A 9 9.51 -9.18 -2.66
CA ASP A 9 10.91 -9.04 -3.06
C ASP A 9 11.45 -7.63 -2.79
N LEU A 10 10.62 -6.59 -2.97
CA LEU A 10 10.99 -5.21 -2.59
C LEU A 10 11.28 -5.05 -1.09
N THR A 11 10.64 -5.84 -0.23
CA THR A 11 10.86 -5.76 1.23
C THR A 11 12.07 -6.55 1.71
N THR A 12 12.56 -7.49 0.90
CA THR A 12 13.64 -8.42 1.26
C THR A 12 14.96 -8.11 0.55
N ALA A 13 14.95 -7.18 -0.41
CA ALA A 13 16.15 -6.67 -1.04
C ALA A 13 17.15 -6.12 0.02
N PRO A 14 18.47 -6.28 -0.16
CA PRO A 14 19.49 -5.77 0.77
C PRO A 14 19.43 -4.26 1.04
N ASN A 15 18.74 -3.51 0.19
CA ASN A 15 18.45 -2.08 0.32
C ASN A 15 17.01 -1.79 0.79
N GLY A 16 16.29 -2.79 1.31
CA GLY A 16 14.85 -2.79 1.61
C GLY A 16 14.36 -1.77 2.65
N PHE A 17 15.28 -1.04 3.27
CA PHE A 17 14.98 0.18 4.03
C PHE A 17 14.46 1.35 3.17
N GLY A 18 14.45 1.21 1.83
CA GLY A 18 14.01 2.25 0.90
C GLY A 18 12.55 2.18 0.42
N THR A 19 11.78 1.14 0.75
CA THR A 19 10.38 1.04 0.30
C THR A 19 9.51 1.95 1.17
N SER A 20 8.93 2.99 0.55
CA SER A 20 8.07 3.92 1.29
C SER A 20 6.86 3.20 1.89
N ARG A 21 6.43 3.65 3.07
CA ARG A 21 5.26 3.11 3.77
C ARG A 21 4.02 3.19 2.88
N SER A 22 3.92 4.24 2.07
CA SER A 22 2.87 4.41 1.06
C SER A 22 2.88 3.38 -0.07
N ILE A 23 4.04 2.93 -0.56
CA ILE A 23 4.09 1.86 -1.58
C ILE A 23 3.50 0.58 -1.00
N LEU A 24 3.98 0.17 0.17
CA LEU A 24 3.52 -1.05 0.83
C LEU A 24 2.03 -0.97 1.23
N GLY A 25 1.61 0.15 1.80
CA GLY A 25 0.22 0.39 2.18
C GLY A 25 -0.73 0.37 0.98
N MET A 26 -0.35 0.97 -0.14
CA MET A 26 -1.16 0.95 -1.36
C MET A 26 -1.22 -0.43 -2.00
N ALA A 27 -0.12 -1.19 -2.00
CA ALA A 27 -0.11 -2.57 -2.49
C ALA A 27 -1.09 -3.44 -1.69
N ILE A 28 -0.98 -3.46 -0.36
CA ILE A 28 -1.87 -4.22 0.53
C ILE A 28 -3.32 -3.79 0.35
N ARG A 29 -3.58 -2.48 0.25
CA ARG A 29 -4.92 -1.96 -0.01
C ARG A 29 -5.49 -2.50 -1.32
N SER A 30 -4.68 -2.59 -2.37
CA SER A 30 -5.11 -3.09 -3.67
C SER A 30 -5.49 -4.58 -3.66
N TRP A 31 -4.87 -5.37 -2.77
CA TRP A 31 -5.19 -6.78 -2.57
C TRP A 31 -6.47 -6.99 -1.74
N GLY A 32 -6.94 -5.96 -1.04
CA GLY A 32 -8.20 -5.99 -0.30
C GLY A 32 -8.12 -6.73 1.05
N THR A 33 -9.26 -6.96 1.67
CA THR A 33 -9.34 -7.50 3.05
C THR A 33 -8.84 -8.95 3.18
N THR A 34 -8.73 -9.68 2.07
CA THR A 34 -8.24 -11.07 2.04
C THR A 34 -6.73 -11.16 1.80
N TRP A 35 -5.99 -10.05 1.81
CA TRP A 35 -4.57 -10.00 1.47
C TRP A 35 -3.71 -11.02 2.23
N LYS A 36 -3.98 -11.27 3.52
CA LYS A 36 -3.25 -12.26 4.33
C LYS A 36 -3.36 -13.67 3.75
N LEU A 37 -4.55 -14.04 3.27
CA LEU A 37 -4.79 -15.33 2.61
C LEU A 37 -4.11 -15.39 1.25
N GLN A 38 -4.08 -14.28 0.51
CA GLN A 38 -3.38 -14.22 -0.78
C GLN A 38 -1.86 -14.35 -0.61
N VAL A 39 -1.28 -13.71 0.42
CA VAL A 39 0.14 -13.85 0.79
C VAL A 39 0.44 -15.29 1.20
N LEU A 40 -0.39 -15.91 2.05
CA LEU A 40 -0.23 -17.32 2.42
C LEU A 40 -0.33 -18.25 1.20
N TYR A 41 -1.31 -18.02 0.32
CA TYR A 41 -1.46 -18.79 -0.91
C TYR A 41 -0.22 -18.65 -1.80
N SER A 42 0.32 -17.44 -1.96
CA SER A 42 1.53 -17.16 -2.74
C SER A 42 2.72 -17.96 -2.21
N LEU A 43 2.94 -17.98 -0.89
CA LEU A 43 3.99 -18.79 -0.26
C LEU A 43 3.83 -20.27 -0.60
N LEU A 44 2.63 -20.82 -0.40
CA LEU A 44 2.36 -22.24 -0.66
C LEU A 44 2.52 -22.58 -2.15
N ALA A 45 2.10 -21.68 -3.04
CA ALA A 45 2.27 -21.85 -4.47
C ALA A 45 3.75 -21.95 -4.86
N GLU A 46 4.59 -21.03 -4.39
CA GLU A 46 6.03 -21.08 -4.66
C GLU A 46 6.65 -22.37 -4.11
N VAL A 47 6.33 -22.75 -2.87
CA VAL A 47 6.85 -23.98 -2.26
C VAL A 47 6.49 -25.23 -3.05
N VAL A 48 5.29 -25.28 -3.63
CA VAL A 48 4.81 -26.43 -4.42
C VAL A 48 5.37 -26.43 -5.84
N TYR A 49 5.44 -25.28 -6.52
CA TYR A 49 5.78 -25.21 -7.94
C TYR A 49 7.28 -25.08 -8.22
N GLU A 50 8.08 -24.55 -7.29
CA GLU A 50 9.52 -24.39 -7.44
C GLU A 50 10.33 -25.57 -6.86
N GLN A 51 9.65 -26.67 -6.52
CA GLN A 51 10.24 -27.89 -5.97
C GLN A 51 11.10 -28.63 -7.03
N SER A 52 12.23 -28.04 -7.40
CA SER A 52 13.16 -28.53 -8.42
C SER A 52 14.46 -29.08 -7.84
N ALA A 53 14.68 -28.97 -6.52
CA ALA A 53 15.82 -29.59 -5.84
C ALA A 53 15.45 -30.00 -4.40
N PRO A 54 15.84 -31.21 -3.94
CA PRO A 54 15.55 -31.72 -2.61
C PRO A 54 16.55 -31.16 -1.58
N GLU A 55 16.60 -29.84 -1.41
CA GLU A 55 17.35 -29.23 -0.30
C GLU A 55 16.37 -28.81 0.80
N GLU A 56 16.62 -29.27 2.03
CA GLU A 56 15.82 -28.93 3.23
C GLU A 56 15.74 -27.41 3.46
N SER A 57 16.71 -26.64 2.95
CA SER A 57 16.79 -25.18 3.01
C SER A 57 15.74 -24.46 2.15
N PHE A 58 15.12 -25.13 1.17
CA PHE A 58 14.25 -24.49 0.19
C PHE A 58 12.99 -23.87 0.82
N PHE A 59 12.34 -24.62 1.71
CA PHE A 59 11.17 -24.13 2.45
C PHE A 59 11.55 -22.99 3.41
N GLU A 60 12.72 -23.09 4.05
CA GLU A 60 13.20 -22.08 5.00
C GLU A 60 13.44 -20.73 4.31
N VAL A 61 14.05 -20.72 3.12
CA VAL A 61 14.28 -19.49 2.35
C VAL A 61 12.96 -18.77 2.01
N HIS A 62 11.95 -19.53 1.57
CA HIS A 62 10.63 -18.98 1.27
C HIS A 62 9.96 -18.48 2.55
N LEU A 63 9.99 -19.27 3.63
CA LEU A 63 9.39 -18.88 4.88
C LEU A 63 10.02 -17.60 5.45
N GLU A 64 11.35 -17.45 5.38
CA GLU A 64 12.07 -16.27 5.83
C GLU A 64 11.67 -15.03 5.02
N ARG A 65 11.58 -15.17 3.69
CA ARG A 65 11.18 -14.08 2.79
C ARG A 65 9.79 -13.54 3.12
N TYR A 66 8.81 -14.42 3.29
CA TYR A 66 7.44 -14.03 3.63
C TYR A 66 7.32 -13.54 5.07
N SER A 67 8.06 -14.14 6.01
CA SER A 67 8.09 -13.69 7.40
C SER A 67 8.66 -12.27 7.51
N THR A 68 9.69 -11.96 6.73
CA THR A 68 10.30 -10.61 6.66
C THR A 68 9.28 -9.59 6.18
N PHE A 69 8.58 -9.89 5.09
CA PHE A 69 7.47 -9.07 4.60
C PHE A 69 6.40 -8.86 5.67
N MET A 70 5.91 -9.94 6.29
CA MET A 70 4.85 -9.86 7.31
C MET A 70 5.29 -9.02 8.51
N ASN A 71 6.52 -9.22 8.99
CA ASN A 71 7.09 -8.44 10.09
C ASN A 71 7.14 -6.95 9.73
N LEU A 72 7.55 -6.60 8.51
CA LEU A 72 7.57 -5.21 8.06
C LEU A 72 6.16 -4.60 8.04
N VAL A 73 5.16 -5.34 7.56
CA VAL A 73 3.75 -4.89 7.55
C VAL A 73 3.27 -4.57 8.96
N PHE A 74 3.54 -5.44 9.93
CA PHE A 74 3.15 -5.21 11.33
C PHE A 74 3.95 -4.08 11.99
N LEU A 75 5.26 -4.03 11.78
CA LEU A 75 6.12 -2.96 12.31
C LEU A 75 5.69 -1.58 11.79
N GLN A 76 5.18 -1.49 10.57
CA GLN A 76 4.67 -0.25 9.98
C GLN A 76 3.16 -0.02 10.19
N ASN A 77 2.47 -0.86 10.98
CA ASN A 77 1.03 -0.78 11.23
C ASN A 77 0.16 -0.79 9.96
N LEU A 78 0.51 -1.58 8.95
CA LEU A 78 -0.18 -1.62 7.64
C LEU A 78 -1.18 -2.78 7.50
N GLN A 79 -1.39 -3.59 8.54
CA GLN A 79 -2.26 -4.77 8.47
C GLN A 79 -3.73 -4.45 8.09
N ASP A 80 -4.17 -3.23 8.40
CA ASP A 80 -5.52 -2.73 8.16
C ASP A 80 -5.59 -1.75 6.98
N ALA A 81 -4.52 -1.62 6.18
CA ALA A 81 -4.46 -0.77 4.98
C ALA A 81 -5.69 -0.87 4.02
N PRO A 82 -6.31 -2.06 3.80
CA PRO A 82 -7.50 -2.15 2.95
C PRO A 82 -8.73 -1.42 3.48
N THR A 83 -8.82 -1.20 4.79
CA THR A 83 -9.99 -0.60 5.44
C THR A 83 -9.78 0.86 5.84
N ILE A 84 -8.55 1.36 5.74
CA ILE A 84 -8.23 2.77 5.98
C ILE A 84 -9.07 3.66 5.04
N LYS A 85 -9.69 4.68 5.65
CA LYS A 85 -10.47 5.68 4.93
C LYS A 85 -9.62 6.94 4.69
N PRO A 86 -9.87 7.67 3.59
CA PRO A 86 -9.36 9.02 3.44
C PRO A 86 -9.78 9.91 4.62
N ILE A 87 -8.86 10.73 5.10
CA ILE A 87 -9.07 11.69 6.18
C ILE A 87 -9.99 12.83 5.75
N LEU A 88 -9.97 13.15 4.45
CA LEU A 88 -10.89 14.07 3.80
C LEU A 88 -11.88 13.28 2.95
N ASN A 89 -13.17 13.61 3.05
CA ASN A 89 -14.20 13.04 2.17
C ASN A 89 -14.33 13.86 0.87
N GLY A 90 -15.23 13.44 -0.03
CA GLY A 90 -15.45 14.13 -1.30
C GLY A 90 -15.90 15.60 -1.14
N ASN A 91 -16.71 15.90 -0.12
CA ASN A 91 -17.15 17.27 0.15
C ASN A 91 -15.98 18.14 0.62
N ASP A 92 -15.18 17.61 1.56
CA ASP A 92 -13.97 18.26 2.07
C ASP A 92 -13.03 18.62 0.88
N ILE A 93 -12.85 17.70 -0.09
CA ILE A 93 -12.03 17.91 -1.29
C ILE A 93 -12.60 19.02 -2.18
N THR A 94 -13.90 19.00 -2.46
CA THR A 94 -14.54 20.04 -3.29
C THR A 94 -14.45 21.43 -2.67
N GLU A 95 -14.54 21.53 -1.34
CA GLU A 95 -14.40 22.78 -0.60
C GLU A 95 -12.96 23.31 -0.68
N VAL A 96 -11.98 22.45 -0.42
CA VAL A 96 -10.55 22.83 -0.41
C VAL A 96 -10.06 23.31 -1.76
N LEU A 97 -10.55 22.69 -2.84
CA LEU A 97 -10.17 22.98 -4.21
C LEU A 97 -11.07 24.01 -4.90
N ILE A 98 -12.12 24.49 -4.21
CA ILE A 98 -13.10 25.46 -4.72
C ILE A 98 -13.74 24.94 -6.03
N LEU A 99 -14.17 23.68 -6.03
CA LEU A 99 -14.75 23.00 -7.18
C LEU A 99 -16.27 22.97 -7.10
N LYS A 100 -16.92 23.12 -8.25
CA LYS A 100 -18.40 23.14 -8.34
C LYS A 100 -19.05 21.76 -8.26
N SER A 101 -18.30 20.70 -8.59
CA SER A 101 -18.83 19.34 -8.58
C SER A 101 -17.73 18.28 -8.49
N THR A 102 -18.09 17.11 -7.98
CA THR A 102 -17.28 15.89 -8.03
C THR A 102 -17.09 15.45 -9.48
N GLY A 103 -15.83 15.34 -9.93
CA GLY A 103 -15.48 14.92 -11.29
C GLY A 103 -14.66 13.63 -11.33
N PRO A 104 -14.21 13.20 -12.53
CA PRO A 104 -13.40 11.99 -12.72
C PRO A 104 -12.12 11.94 -11.86
N PHE A 105 -11.57 13.10 -11.49
CA PHE A 105 -10.37 13.23 -10.64
C PHE A 105 -10.60 12.79 -9.19
N MET A 106 -11.85 12.68 -8.72
CA MET A 106 -12.15 12.45 -7.31
C MET A 106 -11.55 11.15 -6.79
N LYS A 107 -11.58 10.08 -7.59
CA LYS A 107 -10.94 8.82 -7.22
C LYS A 107 -9.44 8.99 -7.04
N ALA A 108 -8.77 9.65 -7.98
CA ALA A 108 -7.33 9.90 -7.91
C ALA A 108 -6.96 10.76 -6.69
N ALA A 109 -7.79 11.76 -6.36
CA ALA A 109 -7.61 12.58 -5.17
C ALA A 109 -7.74 11.77 -3.87
N LEU A 110 -8.75 10.91 -3.77
CA LEU A 110 -8.95 10.04 -2.60
C LEU A 110 -7.84 8.99 -2.46
N ASP A 111 -7.43 8.37 -3.57
CA ASP A 111 -6.34 7.40 -3.59
C ASP A 111 -5.00 8.07 -3.25
N GLY A 112 -4.77 9.28 -3.76
CA GLY A 112 -3.61 10.11 -3.42
C GLY A 112 -3.58 10.50 -1.94
N LEU A 113 -4.72 10.89 -1.37
CA LEU A 113 -4.83 11.18 0.07
C LEU A 113 -4.50 9.96 0.92
N ILE A 114 -4.98 8.78 0.56
CA ILE A 114 -4.65 7.54 1.27
C ILE A 114 -3.15 7.25 1.14
N LYS A 115 -2.58 7.38 -0.07
CA LYS A 115 -1.15 7.21 -0.30
C LYS A 115 -0.34 8.14 0.61
N TRP A 116 -0.69 9.42 0.66
CA TRP A 116 -0.05 10.40 1.53
C TRP A 116 -0.23 10.04 3.02
N GLN A 117 -1.44 9.66 3.46
CA GLN A 117 -1.70 9.27 4.85
C GLN A 117 -0.84 8.09 5.32
N PHE A 118 -0.46 7.18 4.43
CA PHE A 118 0.46 6.11 4.78
C PHE A 118 1.86 6.65 5.14
N ASP A 119 2.35 7.72 4.53
CA ASP A 119 3.66 8.28 4.89
C ASP A 119 3.56 9.25 6.09
N TYR A 120 2.36 9.77 6.39
CA TYR A 120 2.13 10.79 7.41
C TYR A 120 1.08 10.34 8.45
N GLU A 121 1.45 9.35 9.25
CA GLU A 121 0.58 8.81 10.30
C GLU A 121 0.26 9.87 11.38
N GLY A 122 -1.01 9.95 11.78
CA GLY A 122 -1.46 10.88 12.83
C GLY A 122 -1.63 12.33 12.38
N SER A 123 -1.40 12.63 11.10
CA SER A 123 -1.62 13.97 10.56
C SER A 123 -3.10 14.40 10.65
N SER A 124 -3.27 15.71 10.79
CA SER A 124 -4.54 16.39 10.90
C SER A 124 -5.24 16.57 9.55
N LYS A 125 -6.53 16.86 9.59
CA LYS A 125 -7.28 17.30 8.39
C LYS A 125 -6.64 18.53 7.75
N ASP A 126 -6.10 19.47 8.53
CA ASP A 126 -5.54 20.71 7.98
C ASP A 126 -4.24 20.48 7.21
N GLU A 127 -3.39 19.57 7.68
CA GLU A 127 -2.20 19.12 6.94
C GLU A 127 -2.59 18.44 5.63
N ALA A 128 -3.61 17.57 5.66
CA ALA A 128 -4.13 16.92 4.45
C ALA A 128 -4.69 17.93 3.44
N LYS A 129 -5.39 18.98 3.92
CA LYS A 129 -5.85 20.10 3.06
C LYS A 129 -4.67 20.88 2.49
N GLY A 130 -3.61 21.08 3.26
CA GLY A 130 -2.37 21.71 2.82
C GLY A 130 -1.72 20.93 1.67
N TRP A 131 -1.53 19.62 1.86
CA TRP A 131 -1.01 18.72 0.83
C TRP A 131 -1.90 18.71 -0.42
N LEU A 132 -3.22 18.59 -0.28
CA LEU A 132 -4.15 18.52 -1.42
C LEU A 132 -4.05 19.75 -2.34
N ARG A 133 -3.78 20.94 -1.79
CA ARG A 133 -3.61 22.17 -2.58
C ARG A 133 -2.36 22.15 -3.45
N THR A 134 -1.31 21.42 -3.06
CA THR A 134 -0.08 21.30 -3.86
C THR A 134 -0.21 20.30 -5.01
N GLN A 135 -1.26 19.48 -5.02
CA GLN A 135 -1.43 18.35 -5.95
C GLN A 135 -2.39 18.66 -7.12
N ARG A 136 -2.78 19.93 -7.32
CA ARG A 136 -3.79 20.29 -8.36
C ARG A 136 -3.38 19.88 -9.77
N GLU A 137 -2.11 20.13 -10.11
CA GLU A 137 -1.56 19.81 -11.44
C GLU A 137 -1.43 18.30 -11.63
N ASP A 138 -0.86 17.59 -10.63
CA ASP A 138 -0.62 16.15 -10.68
C ASP A 138 -1.90 15.31 -10.76
N LEU A 139 -3.00 15.80 -10.19
CA LEU A 139 -4.30 15.12 -10.17
C LEU A 139 -5.20 15.50 -11.36
N GLY A 140 -4.73 16.36 -12.29
CA GLY A 140 -5.51 16.81 -13.44
C GLY A 140 -6.78 17.56 -13.06
N ILE A 141 -6.72 18.34 -11.96
CA ILE A 141 -7.86 19.10 -11.44
C ILE A 141 -8.02 20.39 -12.29
N PRO A 142 -9.24 20.72 -12.76
CA PRO A 142 -9.50 21.95 -13.51
C PRO A 142 -9.27 23.25 -12.70
#